data_AF-A0A645EER2-F1
#
_entry.id   AF-A0A645EER2-F1
#
_cell.length_a   1.000
_cell.length_b   1.000
_cell.length_c   1.000
_cell.angle_alpha   90.00
_cell.angle_beta   90.00
_cell.angle_gamma   90.00
#
_symmetry.space_group_name_H-M   'P 1'
#
loop_
_entity.id
_entity.type
_entity.pdbx_description
1 polymer ?
#
loop_
_entity_poly.entity_id
_entity_poly.type
_entity_poly.pdbx_seq_one_letter_code
_entity_poly.pdbx_strand_id
1 'polypeptide(L)'
;MVIAGALAGLAGGVYYLSGTSQYTIIRALPAMGFNGIPVALLAMSNPVGVVFSALFISYIQVGGDAMQPEYAKETIDIIIAVIIYLSAFSLLMRGVIARSLAGRRRGREGDRV
;
A
#
# COMPACT_ATOMS: atom_id res chain seq x y z
N MET A 1 17.10 9.13 4.43
CA MET A 1 16.91 8.15 5.52
C MET A 1 16.54 8.78 6.86
N VAL A 2 17.01 10.00 7.19
CA VAL A 2 16.68 10.66 8.48
C VAL A 2 15.17 10.83 8.71
N ILE A 3 14.44 11.40 7.75
CA ILE A 3 13.00 11.67 7.88
C ILE A 3 12.19 10.37 8.06
N ALA A 4 12.48 9.36 7.25
CA ALA A 4 11.79 8.07 7.34
C ALA A 4 12.05 7.37 8.68
N GLY A 5 13.29 7.42 9.19
CA GLY A 5 13.62 6.86 10.51
C GLY A 5 12.92 7.61 11.65
N ALA A 6 12.87 8.94 11.59
CA ALA A 6 12.14 9.74 12.57
C ALA A 6 10.63 9.44 12.57
N LEU A 7 10.00 9.35 11.38
CA LEU A 7 8.58 9.00 11.26
C LEU A 7 8.28 7.58 11.73
N ALA A 8 9.12 6.59 11.38
CA ALA A 8 8.97 5.22 11.84
C ALA A 8 9.15 5.11 13.37
N GLY A 9 10.09 5.86 13.95
CA GLY A 9 10.30 5.95 15.38
C GLY A 9 9.11 6.58 16.11
N LEU A 10 8.53 7.66 15.56
CA LEU A 10 7.32 8.29 16.10
C LEU A 10 6.11 7.35 16.01
N ALA A 11 5.90 6.69 14.86
CA ALA A 11 4.82 5.73 14.67
C ALA A 11 4.93 4.55 15.66
N GLY A 12 6.12 3.98 15.80
CA GLY A 12 6.39 2.92 16.78
C GLY A 12 6.18 3.42 18.22
N GLY A 13 6.70 4.60 18.55
CA GLY A 13 6.55 5.22 19.86
C GLY A 13 5.08 5.42 20.23
N VAL A 14 4.27 6.01 19.34
CA VAL A 14 2.82 6.18 19.54
C VAL A 14 2.13 4.82 19.66
N TYR A 15 2.47 3.85 18.80
CA TYR A 15 1.89 2.51 18.86
C TYR A 15 2.11 1.84 20.23
N TYR A 16 3.34 1.92 20.76
CA TYR A 16 3.69 1.35 22.06
C TYR A 16 3.16 2.14 23.26
N LEU A 17 3.16 3.48 23.20
CA LEU A 17 2.73 4.33 24.32
C LEU A 17 1.21 4.51 24.38
N SER A 18 0.46 4.26 23.29
CA SER A 18 -0.99 4.47 23.25
C SER A 18 -1.80 3.55 24.17
N GLY A 19 -1.19 2.50 24.73
CA GLY A 19 -1.87 1.52 25.59
C GLY A 19 -2.86 0.60 24.86
N THR A 20 -3.05 0.79 23.55
CA THR A 20 -4.03 0.06 22.72
C THR A 20 -3.64 -1.40 22.49
N SER A 21 -2.35 -1.73 22.55
CA SER A 21 -1.87 -3.11 22.44
C SER A 21 -1.63 -3.69 23.83
N GLN A 22 -2.53 -4.56 24.32
CA GLN A 22 -2.17 -5.45 25.42
C GLN A 22 -0.91 -6.21 25.02
N TYR A 23 0.10 -6.20 25.90
CA TYR A 23 1.37 -6.90 25.75
C TYR A 23 1.16 -8.39 25.42
N THR A 24 0.98 -8.70 24.15
CA THR A 24 1.15 -10.04 23.62
C THR A 24 2.44 -9.98 22.85
N ILE A 25 3.46 -10.67 23.34
CA ILE A 25 4.67 -10.95 22.56
C ILE A 25 4.23 -11.95 21.49
N ILE A 26 3.56 -11.43 20.46
CA ILE A 26 3.20 -12.22 19.29
C ILE A 26 4.51 -12.41 18.55
N ARG A 27 4.94 -13.66 18.36
CA ARG A 27 6.07 -14.02 17.49
C ARG A 27 5.68 -13.85 16.02
N ALA A 28 5.13 -12.70 15.66
CA ALA A 28 4.66 -12.37 14.32
C ALA A 28 5.07 -10.95 13.96
N LEU A 29 5.37 -10.75 12.68
CA LEU A 29 5.70 -9.42 12.18
C LEU A 29 4.43 -8.54 12.21
N PRO A 30 4.53 -7.27 12.61
CA PRO A 30 3.42 -6.34 12.51
C PRO A 30 2.93 -6.23 11.06
N ALA A 31 1.63 -6.44 10.85
CA ALA A 31 1.03 -6.40 9.51
C ALA A 31 1.11 -5.01 8.85
N MET A 32 1.24 -3.94 9.63
CA MET A 32 1.24 -2.56 9.16
C MET A 32 2.37 -2.25 8.15
N GLY A 33 3.55 -2.87 8.32
CA GLY A 33 4.66 -2.73 7.36
C GLY A 33 4.37 -3.39 6.02
N PHE A 34 3.78 -4.58 6.03
CA PHE A 34 3.37 -5.28 4.80
C PHE A 34 2.20 -4.60 4.11
N ASN A 35 1.21 -4.14 4.87
CA ASN A 35 0.04 -3.41 4.35
C ASN A 35 0.43 -2.05 3.74
N GLY A 36 1.55 -1.45 4.16
CA GLY A 36 2.09 -0.22 3.56
C GLY A 36 2.60 -0.39 2.13
N ILE A 37 3.04 -1.60 1.73
CA ILE A 37 3.54 -1.88 0.37
C ILE A 37 2.45 -1.63 -0.68
N PRO A 38 1.26 -2.27 -0.62
CA PRO A 38 0.23 -2.04 -1.60
C PRO A 38 -0.36 -0.63 -1.55
N VAL A 39 -0.38 0.02 -0.38
CA VAL A 39 -0.76 1.45 -0.27
C VAL A 39 0.22 2.33 -1.04
N ALA A 40 1.52 2.04 -0.99
CA ALA A 40 2.52 2.75 -1.78
C ALA A 40 2.33 2.52 -3.28
N LEU A 41 1.97 1.29 -3.69
CA LEU A 41 1.66 0.97 -5.09
C LEU A 41 0.41 1.71 -5.58
N LEU A 42 -0.63 1.81 -4.75
CA LEU A 42 -1.85 2.58 -5.03
C LEU A 42 -1.53 4.06 -5.33
N ALA A 43 -0.58 4.64 -4.59
CA ALA A 43 -0.11 6.01 -4.78
C ALA A 43 0.98 6.17 -5.86
N MET A 44 1.32 5.11 -6.60
CA MET A 44 2.45 5.08 -7.54
C MET A 44 3.78 5.55 -6.94
N SER A 45 4.00 5.26 -5.65
CA SER A 45 5.19 5.67 -4.88
C SER A 45 5.41 7.18 -4.79
N ASN A 46 4.39 8.01 -5.05
CA ASN A 46 4.47 9.45 -4.82
C ASN A 46 4.30 9.73 -3.31
N PRO A 47 5.28 10.36 -2.62
CA PRO A 47 5.24 10.53 -1.17
C PRO A 47 4.01 11.28 -0.65
N VAL A 48 3.51 12.27 -1.40
CA VAL A 48 2.29 13.00 -1.02
C VAL A 48 1.05 12.12 -1.23
N GLY A 49 1.01 11.39 -2.35
CA GLY A 49 -0.08 10.45 -2.64
C GLY A 49 -0.18 9.32 -1.62
N VAL A 50 0.97 8.83 -1.13
CA VAL A 50 1.02 7.75 -0.11
C VAL A 50 0.30 8.15 1.16
N VAL A 51 0.41 9.41 1.59
CA VAL A 51 -0.28 9.91 2.80
C VAL A 51 -1.80 9.83 2.62
N PHE A 52 -2.32 10.34 1.50
CA PHE A 52 -3.77 10.31 1.23
C PHE A 52 -4.29 8.88 1.01
N SER A 53 -3.55 8.04 0.29
CA SER A 53 -3.89 6.63 0.10
C SER A 53 -3.89 5.86 1.41
N ALA A 54 -2.92 6.10 2.29
CA ALA A 54 -2.87 5.47 3.61
C ALA A 54 -4.08 5.87 4.46
N LEU A 55 -4.42 7.17 4.49
CA LEU A 55 -5.61 7.64 5.20
C LEU A 55 -6.90 7.03 4.65
N PHE A 56 -7.03 6.92 3.33
CA PHE A 56 -8.19 6.31 2.70
C PHE A 56 -8.36 4.83 3.08
N ILE A 57 -7.27 4.03 2.98
CA ILE A 57 -7.31 2.61 3.34
C ILE A 57 -7.54 2.42 4.85
N SER A 58 -6.88 3.23 5.70
CA SER A 58 -7.12 3.19 7.15
C SER A 58 -8.54 3.58 7.52
N TYR A 59 -9.15 4.54 6.82
CA TYR A 59 -10.54 4.93 7.07
C TYR A 59 -11.52 3.79 6.75
N ILE A 60 -11.30 3.06 5.65
CA ILE A 60 -12.09 1.87 5.32
C ILE A 60 -11.90 0.79 6.38
N GLN A 61 -10.67 0.58 6.85
CA GLN A 61 -10.36 -0.45 7.85
C GLN A 61 -11.02 -0.14 9.20
N VAL A 62 -10.83 1.07 9.72
CA VAL A 62 -11.42 1.51 11.01
C VAL A 62 -12.94 1.62 10.92
N GLY A 63 -13.45 2.17 9.81
CA GLY A 63 -14.89 2.25 9.56
C GLY A 63 -15.53 0.87 9.46
N GLY A 64 -14.81 -0.09 8.88
CA GLY A 64 -15.21 -1.49 8.83
C GLY A 64 -15.21 -2.16 10.21
N ASP A 65 -14.17 -1.97 11.01
CA ASP A 65 -14.10 -2.50 12.37
C ASP A 65 -15.23 -1.92 13.25
N ALA A 66 -15.62 -0.65 13.04
CA ALA A 66 -16.73 0.00 13.74
C ALA A 66 -18.12 -0.57 13.39
N MET A 67 -18.27 -1.31 12.28
CA MET A 67 -19.53 -1.95 11.87
C MET A 67 -19.73 -3.35 12.45
N GLN A 68 -18.79 -3.86 13.25
CA GLN A 68 -18.94 -5.15 13.91
C GLN A 68 -19.86 -5.07 15.14
N PRO A 69 -20.67 -6.11 15.40
CA PRO A 69 -20.66 -7.44 14.78
C PRO A 69 -21.63 -7.61 13.60
N GLU A 70 -22.40 -6.57 13.24
CA GLU A 70 -23.49 -6.67 12.26
C GLU A 70 -22.98 -7.00 10.85
N TYR A 71 -21.75 -6.57 10.53
CA TYR A 71 -21.04 -6.93 9.30
C TYR A 71 -19.75 -7.69 9.60
N ALA A 72 -19.54 -8.79 8.88
CA ALA A 72 -18.36 -9.63 9.02
C ALA A 72 -17.11 -8.92 8.49
N LYS A 73 -16.00 -9.04 9.23
CA LYS A 73 -14.71 -8.39 8.91
C LYS A 73 -14.20 -8.74 7.52
N GLU A 74 -14.47 -9.96 7.10
CA GLU A 74 -14.10 -10.54 5.82
C GLU A 74 -14.57 -9.66 4.65
N THR A 75 -15.72 -8.99 4.79
CA THR A 75 -16.25 -8.09 3.76
C THR A 75 -15.32 -6.91 3.51
N ILE A 76 -14.80 -6.31 4.57
CA ILE A 76 -13.89 -5.15 4.51
C ILE A 76 -12.54 -5.59 3.95
N ASP A 77 -12.04 -6.74 4.39
CA ASP A 77 -10.79 -7.31 3.88
C ASP A 77 -10.88 -7.62 2.37
N ILE A 78 -12.02 -8.12 1.88
CA ILE A 78 -12.28 -8.33 0.44
C ILE A 78 -12.27 -6.99 -0.32
N ILE A 79 -12.93 -5.96 0.21
CA ILE A 79 -12.96 -4.62 -0.42
C ILE A 79 -11.54 -4.06 -0.55
N ILE A 80 -10.74 -4.12 0.53
CA ILE A 80 -9.34 -3.68 0.52
C ILE A 80 -8.52 -4.50 -0.47
N ALA A 81 -8.69 -5.82 -0.50
CA ALA A 81 -7.99 -6.70 -1.44
C ALA A 81 -8.28 -6.35 -2.91
N VAL A 82 -9.54 -6.06 -3.26
CA VAL A 82 -9.94 -5.66 -4.62
C VAL A 82 -9.31 -4.32 -5.01
N ILE A 83 -9.30 -3.33 -4.11
CA ILE A 83 -8.67 -2.02 -4.36
C ILE A 83 -7.18 -2.21 -4.66
N ILE A 84 -6.50 -2.99 -3.84
CA ILE A 84 -5.07 -3.28 -3.98
C ILE A 84 -4.81 -4.02 -5.30
N TYR A 85 -5.59 -5.05 -5.61
CA TYR A 85 -5.43 -5.84 -6.83
C TYR A 85 -5.59 -4.99 -8.09
N LEU A 86 -6.64 -4.15 -8.15
CA LEU A 86 -6.87 -3.24 -9.27
C LEU A 86 -5.74 -2.21 -9.41
N SER A 87 -5.22 -1.71 -8.29
CA SER A 87 -4.10 -0.75 -8.30
C SER A 87 -2.81 -1.38 -8.83
N ALA A 88 -2.48 -2.58 -8.37
CA ALA A 88 -1.32 -3.33 -8.83
C ALA A 88 -1.45 -3.70 -10.31
N PHE A 89 -2.64 -4.13 -10.75
CA PHE A 89 -2.93 -4.44 -12.13
C PHE A 89 -2.76 -3.22 -13.05
N SER A 90 -3.25 -2.05 -12.65
CA SER A 90 -3.06 -0.79 -13.37
C SER A 90 -1.57 -0.46 -13.55
N LEU A 91 -0.77 -0.63 -12.48
CA LEU A 91 0.66 -0.40 -12.51
C LEU A 91 1.39 -1.37 -13.45
N LEU A 92 1.03 -2.66 -13.40
CA LEU A 92 1.57 -3.70 -14.28
C LEU A 92 1.23 -3.39 -15.74
N MET A 93 -0.02 -3.06 -16.05
CA MET A 93 -0.44 -2.70 -17.40
C MET A 93 0.35 -1.52 -17.95
N ARG A 94 0.53 -0.47 -17.15
CA ARG A 94 1.34 0.69 -17.54
C ARG A 94 2.80 0.31 -17.83
N GLY A 95 3.38 -0.57 -17.01
CA GLY A 95 4.74 -1.09 -17.21
C GLY A 95 4.89 -1.96 -18.47
N VAL A 96 3.93 -2.85 -18.74
CA VAL A 96 3.93 -3.73 -19.92
C VAL A 96 3.73 -2.92 -21.20
N ILE A 97 2.78 -1.98 -21.21
CA ILE A 97 2.51 -1.10 -22.36
C ILE A 97 3.74 -0.23 -22.67
N ALA A 98 4.37 0.36 -21.64
CA ALA A 98 5.58 1.16 -21.81
C ALA A 98 6.74 0.35 -22.43
N ARG A 99 6.95 -0.90 -21.98
CA ARG A 99 7.97 -1.80 -22.54
C ARG A 99 7.67 -2.22 -23.98
N SER A 100 6.41 -2.53 -24.29
CA SER A 100 5.98 -2.91 -25.64
C SER A 100 6.18 -1.78 -26.65
N LEU A 101 5.87 -0.54 -26.27
CA LEU A 101 6.10 0.65 -27.10
C LEU A 101 7.59 0.97 -27.27
N ALA A 102 8.41 0.80 -26.23
CA ALA A 102 9.86 1.01 -26.30
C ALA A 102 10.56 -0.01 -27.21
N GLY A 103 10.09 -1.26 -27.23
CA GLY A 103 10.60 -2.31 -28.11
C GLY A 103 10.43 -2.00 -29.60
N ARG A 104 9.41 -1.22 -29.98
CA ARG A 104 9.15 -0.83 -31.38
C ARG A 104 10.06 0.28 -31.91
N ARG A 105 10.70 1.08 -31.04
CA ARG A 105 11.61 2.17 -31.50
C ARG A 105 13.00 1.66 -31.88
N ARG A 106 13.53 0.64 -31.19
CA ARG A 106 14.85 0.07 -31.52
C ARG A 106 14.93 -0.61 -32.88
N GLY A 107 13.81 -1.09 -33.44
CA GLY A 107 13.78 -1.71 -34.77
C GLY A 107 13.86 -0.74 -35.96
N ARG A 108 13.70 0.58 -35.75
CA ARG A 108 13.72 1.59 -36.84
C ARG A 108 15.06 2.31 -37.01
N GLU A 109 15.99 2.14 -36.07
CA GLU A 109 17.29 2.83 -36.07
C GLU A 109 18.43 1.97 -36.61
N GLY A 110 18.25 0.63 -36.63
CA GLY A 110 19.18 -0.31 -37.25
C GLY A 110 19.04 -0.49 -38.76
N ASP A 111 18.05 0.16 -39.38
CA ASP A 111 17.74 0.07 -40.83
C ASP A 111 18.16 1.35 -41.59
N ARG A 112 18.94 2.22 -40.93
CA ARG A 112 19.45 3.49 -41.48
C ARG A 112 20.98 3.57 -41.52
N VAL A 113 21.68 2.45 -41.35
CA VAL A 113 23.15 2.37 -41.48
C VAL A 113 23.51 1.44 -42.61
#